data_AF-A0A0G0KS26-F1
#
_entry.id   AF-A0A0G0KS26-F1
#
_cell.length_a   1.000
_cell.length_b   1.000
_cell.length_c   1.000
_cell.angle_alpha   90.00
_cell.angle_beta   90.00
_cell.angle_gamma   90.00
#
_symmetry.space_group_name_H-M   'P 1'
#
loop_
_entity.id
_entity.type
_entity.pdbx_description
1 polymer ?
#
loop_
_entity_poly.entity_id
_entity_poly.type
_entity_poly.pdbx_seq_one_letter_code
_entity_poly.pdbx_strand_id
1 'polypeptide(L)'
;MRIFFIVLAMYLIGDGVIHLLNIRLGSVINVWPTSAVSYAILLDSIYASFVFLAAALILVAQTDLKKYKSLIFVSGIWAIFHGTLLLYLNSTQNFGNDFFNYPSLLVWMPFYNQYLFFEAILAFIYAIVVFLRHKKL
;
A
#
# COMPACT_ATOMS: atom_id res chain seq x y z
N MET A 1 -14.18 11.84 8.53
CA MET A 1 -12.79 11.48 8.90
C MET A 1 -12.75 10.15 9.64
N ARG A 2 -13.54 9.93 10.70
CA ARG A 2 -13.64 8.61 11.37
C ARG A 2 -14.00 7.46 10.42
N ILE A 3 -15.09 7.59 9.66
CA ILE A 3 -15.52 6.58 8.66
C ILE A 3 -14.41 6.31 7.64
N PHE A 4 -13.70 7.35 7.19
CA PHE A 4 -12.59 7.20 6.26
C PHE A 4 -11.47 6.33 6.84
N PHE A 5 -11.09 6.56 8.10
CA PHE A 5 -10.09 5.74 8.78
C PHE A 5 -10.55 4.29 8.96
N ILE A 6 -11.84 4.06 9.24
CA ILE A 6 -12.39 2.70 9.33
C ILE A 6 -12.29 2.00 7.97
N VAL A 7 -12.71 2.66 6.89
CA VAL A 7 -12.60 2.12 5.53
C VAL A 7 -11.15 1.84 5.15
N LEU A 8 -10.23 2.75 5.47
CA LEU A 8 -8.80 2.58 5.22
C LEU A 8 -8.23 1.40 6.02
N ALA A 9 -8.60 1.25 7.29
CA ALA A 9 -8.16 0.11 8.10
C ALA A 9 -8.69 -1.22 7.54
N MET A 10 -9.96 -1.28 7.11
CA MET A 10 -10.51 -2.47 6.46
C MET A 10 -9.79 -2.82 5.16
N TYR A 11 -9.46 -1.81 4.35
CA TYR A 11 -8.65 -1.99 3.15
C TYR A 11 -7.28 -2.59 3.49
N LEU A 12 -6.56 -2.02 4.47
CA LEU A 12 -5.26 -2.52 4.90
C LEU A 12 -5.35 -3.95 5.46
N ILE A 13 -6.39 -4.28 6.22
CA ILE A 13 -6.62 -5.65 6.68
C ILE A 13 -6.77 -6.60 5.48
N GLY A 14 -7.58 -6.22 4.48
CA GLY A 14 -7.72 -7.00 3.25
C GLY A 14 -6.41 -7.20 2.50
N ASP A 15 -5.63 -6.13 2.35
CA ASP A 15 -4.33 -6.17 1.68
C ASP A 15 -3.31 -7.03 2.46
N GLY A 16 -3.27 -6.89 3.78
CA GLY A 16 -2.45 -7.74 4.66
C GLY A 16 -2.81 -9.22 4.54
N VAL A 17 -4.11 -9.56 4.42
CA VAL A 17 -4.55 -10.94 4.18
C VAL A 17 -4.09 -11.44 2.81
N ILE A 18 -4.17 -10.62 1.77
CA ILE A 18 -3.72 -10.97 0.41
C ILE A 18 -2.22 -11.33 0.41
N HIS A 19 -1.40 -10.55 1.12
CA HIS A 19 0.04 -10.82 1.27
C HIS A 19 0.30 -12.05 2.14
N LEU A 20 -0.36 -12.17 3.31
CA LEU A 20 -0.17 -13.32 4.21
C LEU A 20 -0.53 -14.66 3.56
N LEU A 21 -1.57 -14.67 2.72
CA LEU A 21 -2.00 -15.86 1.97
C LEU A 21 -1.21 -16.07 0.67
N ASN A 22 -0.21 -15.23 0.38
CA ASN A 22 0.63 -15.29 -0.82
C ASN A 22 -0.18 -15.30 -2.13
N ILE A 23 -1.36 -14.67 -2.15
CA ILE A 23 -2.27 -14.69 -3.32
C ILE A 23 -1.58 -14.05 -4.53
N ARG A 24 -0.78 -13.00 -4.29
CA ARG A 24 -0.03 -12.29 -5.34
C ARG A 24 1.09 -13.14 -5.95
N LEU A 25 1.65 -14.09 -5.21
CA LEU A 25 2.69 -14.99 -5.71
C LEU A 25 2.13 -16.10 -6.62
N GLY A 26 0.81 -16.30 -6.65
CA GLY A 26 0.17 -17.34 -7.46
C GLY A 26 0.48 -17.25 -8.96
N SER A 27 0.76 -16.05 -9.49
CA SER A 27 1.11 -15.86 -10.90
C SER A 27 2.56 -16.21 -11.23
N VAL A 28 3.45 -16.24 -10.24
CA VAL A 28 4.91 -16.37 -10.45
C VAL A 28 5.51 -17.65 -9.86
N ILE A 29 4.75 -18.37 -9.01
CA ILE A 29 5.24 -19.55 -8.27
C ILE A 29 5.76 -20.69 -9.18
N ASN A 30 5.25 -20.79 -10.40
CA ASN A 30 5.64 -21.81 -11.38
C ASN A 30 6.78 -21.36 -12.32
N VAL A 31 7.16 -20.07 -12.27
CA VAL A 31 8.15 -19.47 -13.18
C VAL A 31 9.42 -19.09 -12.43
N TRP A 32 9.30 -18.67 -11.18
CA TRP A 32 10.44 -18.24 -10.37
C TRP A 32 11.21 -19.43 -9.77
N PRO A 33 12.53 -19.29 -9.56
CA PRO A 33 13.29 -20.23 -8.76
C PRO A 33 12.73 -20.35 -7.34
N THR A 34 12.75 -21.55 -6.77
CA THR A 34 12.24 -21.82 -5.41
C THR A 34 12.84 -20.88 -4.35
N SER A 35 14.12 -20.53 -4.49
CA SER A 35 14.79 -19.59 -3.57
C SER A 35 14.18 -18.19 -3.60
N ALA A 36 13.81 -17.68 -4.79
CA ALA A 36 13.16 -16.39 -4.96
C ALA A 36 11.73 -16.40 -4.39
N VAL A 37 10.98 -17.49 -4.61
CA VAL A 37 9.64 -17.67 -4.04
C VAL A 37 9.70 -17.72 -2.51
N SER A 38 10.59 -18.53 -1.92
CA SER A 38 10.74 -18.62 -0.46
C SER A 38 11.13 -17.29 0.17
N TYR A 39 12.01 -16.51 -0.48
CA TYR A 39 12.36 -15.17 -0.04
C TYR A 39 11.16 -14.21 -0.12
N ALA A 40 10.40 -14.26 -1.21
CA ALA A 40 9.21 -13.42 -1.38
C ALA A 40 8.12 -13.74 -0.34
N ILE A 41 7.87 -15.01 -0.02
CA ILE A 41 6.92 -15.43 1.03
C ILE A 41 7.29 -14.83 2.40
N LEU A 42 8.59 -14.85 2.74
CA LEU A 42 9.07 -14.24 3.97
C LEU A 42 8.82 -12.73 3.98
N LEU A 43 9.13 -12.05 2.87
CA LEU A 43 8.89 -10.61 2.74
C LEU A 43 7.40 -10.25 2.77
N ASP A 44 6.54 -11.03 2.12
CA ASP A 44 5.08 -10.86 2.16
C ASP A 44 4.53 -11.00 3.57
N SER A 45 5.05 -11.97 4.35
CA SER A 45 4.66 -12.16 5.75
C SER A 45 5.08 -10.98 6.63
N ILE A 46 6.31 -10.47 6.44
CA ILE A 46 6.81 -9.29 7.15
C ILE A 46 5.98 -8.07 6.75
N TYR A 47 5.74 -7.85 5.46
CA TYR A 47 4.92 -6.76 4.95
C TYR A 47 3.51 -6.79 5.54
N ALA A 48 2.84 -7.95 5.49
CA ALA A 48 1.52 -8.15 6.07
C ALA A 48 1.49 -7.78 7.56
N SER A 49 2.52 -8.14 8.33
CA SER A 49 2.61 -7.78 9.76
C SER A 49 2.64 -6.25 9.99
N PHE A 50 3.39 -5.51 9.16
CA PHE A 50 3.42 -4.05 9.22
C PHE A 50 2.10 -3.43 8.76
N VAL A 51 1.46 -4.00 7.74
CA VAL A 51 0.15 -3.55 7.25
C VAL A 51 -0.93 -3.73 8.32
N PHE A 52 -0.97 -4.88 9.01
CA PHE A 52 -1.89 -5.10 10.13
C PHE A 52 -1.62 -4.17 11.30
N LEU A 53 -0.35 -3.91 11.64
CA LEU A 53 0.01 -2.93 12.65
C LEU A 53 -0.48 -1.53 12.25
N ALA A 54 -0.29 -1.11 11.00
CA ALA A 54 -0.79 0.17 10.50
C ALA A 54 -2.32 0.26 10.58
N ALA A 55 -3.04 -0.81 10.20
CA ALA A 55 -4.49 -0.89 10.32
C ALA A 55 -4.95 -0.74 11.78
N ALA A 56 -4.29 -1.42 12.72
CA ALA A 56 -4.58 -1.33 14.14
C ALA A 56 -4.34 0.10 14.68
N LEU A 57 -3.23 0.73 14.31
CA LEU A 57 -2.92 2.10 14.69
C LEU A 57 -3.97 3.09 14.15
N ILE A 58 -4.47 2.87 12.93
CA ILE A 58 -5.55 3.66 12.35
C ILE A 58 -6.87 3.48 13.13
N LEU A 59 -7.20 2.24 13.51
CA LEU A 59 -8.39 1.94 14.32
C LEU A 59 -8.32 2.53 15.73
N VAL A 60 -7.11 2.66 16.30
CA VAL A 60 -6.90 3.40 17.54
C VAL A 60 -7.03 4.89 17.29
N ALA A 61 -6.36 5.43 16.28
CA ALA A 61 -6.34 6.86 15.98
C ALA A 61 -7.74 7.42 15.70
N GLN A 62 -8.65 6.65 15.09
CA GLN A 62 -10.01 7.12 14.80
C GLN A 62 -10.84 7.42 16.05
N THR A 63 -10.55 6.74 17.18
CA THR A 63 -11.32 6.90 18.43
C THR A 63 -11.18 8.31 19.00
N ASP A 64 -9.97 8.87 18.93
CA ASP A 64 -9.62 10.20 19.42
C ASP A 64 -8.68 10.93 18.44
N LEU A 65 -9.29 11.48 17.38
CA LEU A 65 -8.55 12.20 16.34
C LEU A 65 -7.76 13.40 16.86
N LYS A 66 -8.16 14.00 18.00
CA LYS A 66 -7.47 15.16 18.57
C LYS A 66 -6.15 14.73 19.19
N LYS A 67 -6.19 13.68 20.01
CA LYS A 67 -5.01 13.10 20.64
C LYS A 67 -3.97 12.65 19.60
N TYR A 68 -4.42 12.07 18.49
CA TYR A 68 -3.54 11.53 17.44
C TYR A 68 -3.31 12.48 16.24
N LYS A 69 -3.62 13.77 16.40
CA LYS A 69 -3.55 14.77 15.32
C LYS A 69 -2.21 14.83 14.60
N SER A 70 -1.09 14.77 15.33
CA SER A 70 0.26 14.79 14.73
C SER A 70 0.54 13.54 13.91
N LEU A 71 0.14 12.37 14.41
CA LEU A 71 0.28 11.11 13.68
C LEU A 71 -0.54 11.13 12.38
N ILE A 72 -1.78 11.60 12.45
CA ILE A 72 -2.67 11.76 11.29
C ILE A 72 -2.08 12.72 10.26
N PHE A 73 -1.44 13.79 10.71
CA PHE A 73 -0.78 14.74 9.79
C PHE A 73 0.42 14.10 9.08
N VAL A 74 1.27 13.40 9.84
CA VAL A 74 2.44 12.68 9.29
C VAL A 74 2.00 11.60 8.31
N SER A 75 0.92 10.87 8.57
CA SER A 75 0.38 9.89 7.61
C SER A 75 -0.14 10.55 6.34
N GLY A 76 -0.69 11.77 6.42
CA GLY A 76 -1.05 12.58 5.24
C GLY A 76 0.16 12.97 4.39
N ILE A 77 1.30 13.33 5.02
CA ILE A 77 2.56 13.60 4.31
C ILE A 77 3.05 12.33 3.61
N TRP A 78 3.06 11.20 4.32
CA TRP A 78 3.45 9.92 3.75
C TRP A 78 2.57 9.50 2.57
N ALA A 79 1.27 9.80 2.63
CA ALA A 79 0.36 9.52 1.52
C ALA A 79 0.67 10.37 0.28
N ILE A 80 1.09 11.63 0.41
CA ILE A 80 1.58 12.41 -0.73
C ILE A 80 2.82 11.76 -1.33
N PHE A 81 3.79 11.41 -0.48
CA PHE A 81 5.03 10.79 -0.92
C PHE A 81 4.76 9.48 -1.66
N HIS A 82 3.94 8.60 -1.07
CA HIS A 82 3.52 7.34 -1.67
C HIS A 82 2.77 7.54 -2.98
N GLY A 83 1.77 8.43 -3.02
CA GLY A 83 1.03 8.74 -4.25
C GLY A 83 1.92 9.27 -5.37
N THR A 84 2.92 10.09 -5.03
CA THR A 84 3.92 10.58 -5.99
C THR A 84 4.80 9.44 -6.52
N LEU A 85 5.25 8.55 -5.64
CA LEU A 85 6.01 7.36 -6.02
C LEU A 85 5.18 6.47 -6.96
N LEU A 86 3.91 6.22 -6.65
CA LEU A 86 3.02 5.43 -7.50
C LEU A 86 2.83 6.05 -8.89
N LEU A 87 2.71 7.38 -8.99
CA LEU A 87 2.66 8.06 -10.30
C LEU A 87 3.98 7.94 -11.06
N TYR A 88 5.12 8.06 -10.38
CA TYR A 88 6.43 7.83 -11.00
C TYR A 88 6.53 6.40 -11.56
N LEU A 89 6.16 5.40 -10.77
CA LEU A 89 6.12 3.99 -11.20
C LEU A 89 5.11 3.78 -12.34
N ASN A 90 3.96 4.45 -12.31
CA ASN A 90 2.99 4.38 -13.40
C ASN A 90 3.54 4.95 -14.73
N SER A 91 4.35 6.01 -14.64
CA SER A 91 4.94 6.68 -15.81
C SER A 91 6.12 5.91 -16.44
N THR A 92 6.67 4.92 -15.75
CA THR A 92 7.76 4.09 -16.26
C THR A 92 7.18 3.04 -17.21
N GLN A 93 7.13 3.38 -18.50
CA GLN A 93 6.39 2.62 -19.52
C GLN A 93 6.93 1.20 -19.80
N ASN A 94 8.12 0.85 -19.29
CA ASN A 94 8.85 -0.37 -19.64
C ASN A 94 9.12 -1.30 -18.45
N PHE A 95 8.28 -1.31 -17.41
CA PHE A 95 8.46 -2.21 -16.26
C PHE A 95 8.79 -3.68 -16.63
N GLY A 96 8.10 -4.23 -17.63
CA GLY A 96 8.37 -5.59 -18.10
C GLY A 96 9.73 -5.77 -18.78
N ASN A 97 10.25 -4.76 -19.47
CA ASN A 97 11.54 -4.78 -20.16
C ASN A 97 12.71 -4.40 -19.22
N ASP A 98 12.51 -3.38 -18.37
CA ASP A 98 13.53 -2.85 -17.46
C ASP A 98 13.83 -3.82 -16.31
N PHE A 99 12.83 -4.61 -15.90
CA PHE A 99 12.96 -5.62 -14.84
C PHE A 99 12.90 -7.06 -15.34
N PHE A 100 12.99 -7.29 -16.66
CA PHE A 100 13.00 -8.63 -17.23
C PHE A 100 14.09 -9.54 -16.62
N ASN A 101 15.26 -8.96 -16.35
CA ASN A 101 16.39 -9.66 -15.72
C ASN A 101 16.28 -9.77 -14.20
N TYR A 102 15.27 -9.17 -13.59
CA TYR A 102 15.00 -9.22 -12.16
C TYR A 102 13.60 -9.79 -11.93
N PRO A 103 13.43 -11.12 -12.01
CA PRO A 103 12.13 -11.77 -11.91
C PRO A 103 11.38 -11.33 -10.65
N SER A 104 12.08 -11.13 -9.53
CA SER A 104 11.51 -10.65 -8.26
C SER A 104 10.86 -9.26 -8.32
N LEU A 105 11.16 -8.46 -9.35
CA LEU A 105 10.62 -7.13 -9.60
C LEU A 105 9.59 -7.12 -10.74
N LEU A 106 9.38 -8.27 -11.40
CA LEU A 106 8.39 -8.48 -12.42
C LEU A 106 7.01 -8.66 -11.76
N VAL A 107 6.29 -7.56 -11.60
CA VAL A 107 4.88 -7.59 -11.18
C VAL A 107 4.02 -7.65 -12.43
N TRP A 108 3.50 -8.83 -12.77
CA TRP A 108 2.51 -8.98 -13.84
C TRP A 108 1.11 -9.09 -13.25
N MET A 109 0.36 -7.99 -13.32
CA MET A 109 -1.08 -7.98 -13.10
C MET A 109 -1.75 -7.29 -14.30
N PRO A 110 -2.86 -7.84 -14.83
CA PRO A 110 -3.66 -7.13 -15.82
C PRO A 110 -4.03 -5.74 -15.28
N PHE A 111 -3.86 -4.71 -16.09
CA PHE A 111 -4.15 -3.33 -15.72
C PHE A 111 -3.32 -2.79 -14.53
N TYR A 112 -2.11 -3.30 -14.30
CA TYR A 112 -1.23 -2.85 -13.20
C TYR A 112 -1.01 -1.33 -13.17
N ASN A 113 -0.81 -0.70 -14.34
CA ASN A 113 -0.67 0.75 -14.42
C ASN A 113 -1.96 1.47 -13.97
N GLN A 114 -3.14 1.01 -14.39
CA GLN A 114 -4.41 1.57 -13.94
C GLN A 114 -4.61 1.40 -12.43
N TYR A 115 -4.18 0.26 -11.89
CA TYR A 115 -4.17 0.02 -10.44
C TYR A 115 -3.26 1.02 -9.70
N LEU A 116 -2.02 1.21 -10.14
CA LEU A 116 -1.08 2.18 -9.55
C LEU A 116 -1.64 3.60 -9.59
N PHE A 117 -2.24 4.00 -10.71
CA PHE A 117 -2.85 5.32 -10.88
C PHE A 117 -4.06 5.51 -9.95
N PHE A 118 -4.91 4.49 -9.83
CA PHE A 118 -6.05 4.51 -8.93
C PHE A 118 -5.61 4.62 -7.46
N GLU A 119 -4.62 3.81 -7.04
CA GLU A 119 -4.08 3.88 -5.68
C GLU A 119 -3.44 5.24 -5.39
N ALA A 120 -2.73 5.82 -6.37
CA ALA A 120 -2.17 7.17 -6.25
C ALA A 120 -3.26 8.23 -6.00
N ILE A 121 -4.36 8.18 -6.76
CA ILE A 121 -5.50 9.10 -6.57
C ILE A 121 -6.07 8.96 -5.16
N LEU A 122 -6.28 7.73 -4.66
CA LEU A 122 -6.78 7.51 -3.31
C LEU A 122 -5.85 8.09 -2.25
N ALA A 123 -4.53 7.92 -2.42
CA ALA A 123 -3.52 8.47 -1.53
C ALA A 123 -3.57 10.02 -1.51
N PHE A 124 -3.72 10.66 -2.67
CA PHE A 124 -3.86 12.11 -2.75
C PHE A 124 -5.18 12.61 -2.13
N ILE A 125 -6.30 11.94 -2.39
CA ILE A 125 -7.59 12.29 -1.77
C ILE A 125 -7.48 12.20 -0.25
N TYR A 126 -6.88 11.14 0.27
CA TYR A 126 -6.64 10.99 1.71
C TYR A 126 -5.80 12.15 2.26
N ALA A 127 -4.66 12.44 1.63
CA ALA A 127 -3.78 13.51 2.04
C ALA A 127 -4.51 14.87 2.05
N ILE A 128 -5.26 15.19 1.01
CA ILE A 128 -6.07 16.42 0.93
C ILE A 128 -7.07 16.48 2.10
N VAL A 129 -7.78 15.38 2.38
CA VAL A 129 -8.73 15.32 3.50
C VAL A 129 -8.01 15.55 4.83
N VAL A 130 -6.84 14.96 5.04
CA VAL A 130 -6.01 15.18 6.23
C VAL A 130 -5.63 16.66 6.37
N PHE A 131 -5.09 17.29 5.33
CA PHE A 131 -4.64 18.68 5.40
C PHE A 131 -5.79 19.66 5.62
N LEU A 132 -6.93 19.46 4.96
CA LEU A 132 -8.13 20.28 5.15
C LEU A 132 -8.72 20.15 6.56
N ARG A 133 -8.63 18.96 7.16
CA ARG A 133 -9.19 18.67 8.48
C ARG A 133 -8.20 18.94 9.61
N HIS A 134 -6.90 18.98 9.36
CA HIS A 134 -5.87 19.05 10.40
C HIS A 134 -6.09 20.22 11.37
N LYS A 135 -6.40 21.43 10.87
CA LYS A 135 -6.67 22.60 11.74
C LYS A 135 -7.92 22.43 12.62
N LYS A 136 -8.84 21.55 12.24
CA LYS A 136 -10.14 21.32 12.91
C LYS A 136 -10.16 20.05 13.79
N LEU A 137 -9.08 19.27 13.78
CA LEU A 137 -8.80 18.20 14.75
C LEU A 137 -8.26 18.85 16.02
#